data_AF-A0A6I3CMS9-F1
#
_entry.id   AF-A0A6I3CMS9-F1
#
_cell.length_a   1.000
_cell.length_b   1.000
_cell.length_c   1.000
_cell.angle_alpha   90.00
_cell.angle_beta   90.00
_cell.angle_gamma   90.00
#
_symmetry.space_group_name_H-M   'P 1'
#
loop_
_entity.id
_entity.type
_entity.pdbx_description
1 polymer ?
#
loop_
_entity_poly.entity_id
_entity_poly.type
_entity_poly.pdbx_seq_one_letter_code
_entity_poly.pdbx_strand_id
1 'polypeptide(L)'
;SVLALAASLHPTAAVCGTPTERALSVIRELEGMDRGRYAGPVGWFDAQGDGEFGIALRCAEVDSETNTVRAFAGCGIVAGSHPDTELAEAAAKLVPIRDALEAT
;
A
#
# COMPACT_ATOMS: atom_id res chain seq x y z
N SER A 1 19.04 5.13 13.33
CA SER A 1 18.88 5.56 11.93
C SER A 1 17.40 5.51 11.55
N VAL A 2 17.01 6.28 10.55
CA VAL A 2 15.66 6.27 9.98
C VAL A 2 15.22 4.87 9.54
N LEU A 3 16.15 4.05 9.03
CA LEU A 3 15.86 2.68 8.57
C LEU A 3 15.42 1.78 9.73
N ALA A 4 16.07 1.89 10.90
CA ALA A 4 15.69 1.14 12.09
C ALA A 4 14.29 1.55 12.59
N LEU A 5 13.95 2.85 12.52
CA LEU A 5 12.63 3.35 12.87
C LEU A 5 11.57 2.82 11.91
N ALA A 6 11.80 2.92 10.59
CA ALA A 6 10.90 2.38 9.58
C ALA A 6 10.65 0.88 9.76
N ALA A 7 11.71 0.09 10.03
CA ALA A 7 11.59 -1.34 10.29
C ALA A 7 10.81 -1.67 11.57
N SER A 8 10.88 -0.82 12.60
CA SER A 8 10.14 -1.01 13.85
C SER A 8 8.66 -0.66 13.76
N LEU A 9 8.29 0.23 12.82
CA LEU A 9 6.93 0.75 12.68
C LEU A 9 6.14 0.06 11.55
N HIS A 10 6.82 -0.43 10.53
CA HIS A 10 6.18 -1.06 9.37
C HIS A 10 6.01 -2.58 9.58
N PRO A 11 4.85 -3.16 9.23
CA PRO A 11 3.65 -2.50 8.70
C PRO A 11 2.81 -1.84 9.78
N THR A 12 2.29 -0.65 9.47
CA THR A 12 1.38 0.06 10.37
C THR A 12 -0.03 -0.54 10.30
N ALA A 13 -0.86 -0.21 11.31
CA ALA A 13 -2.27 -0.59 11.31
C ALA A 13 -3.05 -0.06 10.09
N ALA A 14 -2.58 1.04 9.47
CA ALA A 14 -3.25 1.66 8.32
C ALA A 14 -3.17 0.81 7.04
N VAL A 15 -2.19 -0.08 6.92
CA VAL A 15 -1.99 -0.93 5.71
C VAL A 15 -2.03 -2.43 5.97
N CYS A 16 -2.03 -2.81 7.25
CA CYS A 16 -2.15 -4.19 7.71
C CYS A 16 -3.35 -4.32 8.65
N GLY A 17 -3.19 -3.88 9.89
CA GLY A 17 -4.23 -3.92 10.92
C GLY A 17 -3.63 -4.16 12.30
N THR A 18 -4.48 -4.49 13.28
CA THR A 18 -4.04 -4.76 14.66
C THR A 18 -4.89 -5.87 15.28
N PRO A 19 -4.30 -6.87 15.95
CA PRO A 19 -2.85 -7.14 16.07
C PRO A 19 -2.19 -7.50 14.73
N THR A 20 -0.96 -7.02 14.49
CA THR A 20 -0.29 -7.05 13.17
C THR A 20 -0.17 -8.46 12.59
N GLU A 21 0.25 -9.45 13.38
CA GLU A 21 0.44 -10.83 12.89
C GLU A 21 -0.89 -11.46 12.43
N ARG A 22 -1.96 -11.23 13.20
CA ARG A 22 -3.30 -11.74 12.88
C ARG A 22 -3.86 -11.05 11.63
N ALA A 23 -3.74 -9.73 11.55
CA ALA A 23 -4.19 -8.98 10.38
C ALA A 23 -3.45 -9.42 9.12
N LEU A 24 -2.13 -9.60 9.20
CA LEU A 24 -1.31 -10.07 8.08
C LEU A 24 -1.70 -11.48 7.63
N SER A 25 -2.03 -12.39 8.57
CA SER A 25 -2.52 -13.73 8.24
C SER A 25 -3.83 -13.67 7.46
N VAL A 26 -4.79 -12.87 7.94
CA VAL A 26 -6.09 -12.70 7.27
C VAL A 26 -5.93 -12.08 5.88
N ILE A 27 -5.07 -11.07 5.74
CA ILE A 27 -4.77 -10.46 4.43
C ILE A 27 -4.24 -11.53 3.46
N ARG A 28 -3.26 -12.33 3.88
CA ARG A 28 -2.68 -13.39 3.04
C ARG A 28 -3.70 -14.45 2.63
N GLU A 29 -4.59 -14.82 3.56
CA GLU A 29 -5.65 -15.79 3.30
C GLU A 29 -6.70 -15.26 2.31
N LEU A 30 -7.16 -14.01 2.49
CA LEU A 30 -8.28 -13.47 1.74
C LEU A 30 -7.89 -12.86 0.38
N GLU A 31 -6.73 -12.20 0.27
CA GLU A 31 -6.35 -11.52 -0.97
C GLU A 31 -5.84 -12.49 -2.05
N GLY A 32 -5.20 -13.59 -1.65
CA GLY A 32 -4.71 -14.61 -2.58
C GLY A 32 -3.70 -14.10 -3.62
N MET A 33 -3.09 -12.93 -3.39
CA MET A 33 -2.16 -12.29 -4.32
C MET A 33 -0.98 -11.63 -3.60
N ASP A 34 0.13 -11.47 -4.31
CA ASP A 34 1.25 -10.65 -3.86
C ASP A 34 0.97 -9.17 -4.16
N ARG A 35 1.13 -8.33 -3.14
CA ARG A 35 1.05 -6.87 -3.21
C ARG A 35 2.30 -6.24 -3.82
N GLY A 36 3.40 -7.00 -3.95
CA GLY A 36 4.68 -6.49 -4.43
C GLY A 36 5.16 -5.34 -3.54
N ARG A 37 5.42 -4.17 -4.15
CA ARG A 37 5.84 -2.96 -3.42
C ARG A 37 4.69 -2.14 -2.85
N TYR A 38 3.44 -2.46 -3.19
CA TYR A 38 2.28 -1.73 -2.66
C TYR A 38 2.21 -1.87 -1.13
N ALA A 39 1.88 -0.75 -0.47
CA ALA A 39 1.89 -0.58 0.97
C ALA A 39 3.26 -0.73 1.67
N GLY A 40 4.35 -0.96 0.93
CA GLY A 40 5.71 -1.01 1.48
C GLY A 40 6.29 0.38 1.79
N PRO A 41 7.37 0.47 2.59
CA PRO A 41 8.10 1.72 2.80
C PRO A 41 8.78 2.17 1.50
N VAL A 42 8.68 3.46 1.18
CA VAL A 42 9.37 4.10 0.04
C VAL A 42 9.98 5.41 0.49
N GLY A 43 11.24 5.66 0.14
CA GLY A 43 11.96 6.81 0.67
C GLY A 43 13.45 6.78 0.40
N TRP A 44 14.20 7.52 1.20
CA TRP A 44 15.64 7.65 1.11
C TRP A 44 16.28 7.62 2.50
N PHE A 45 17.58 7.34 2.53
CA PHE A 45 18.43 7.49 3.70
C PHE A 45 19.85 7.85 3.26
N ASP A 46 20.62 8.48 4.14
CA ASP A 46 22.03 8.80 3.90
C ASP A 46 22.99 7.97 4.78
N ALA A 47 24.29 8.23 4.61
CA ALA A 47 25.36 7.56 5.34
C ALA A 47 25.41 7.96 6.83
N GLN A 48 24.75 9.05 7.23
CA GLN A 48 24.63 9.49 8.63
C GLN A 48 23.45 8.79 9.32
N GLY A 49 22.58 8.14 8.54
CA GLY A 49 21.43 7.40 9.02
C GLY A 49 20.18 8.27 9.13
N ASP A 50 20.20 9.46 8.57
CA ASP A 50 19.02 10.33 8.41
C ASP A 50 18.27 9.93 7.13
N GLY A 51 17.04 10.42 7.00
CA GLY A 51 16.22 10.19 5.81
C GLY A 51 14.73 10.27 6.09
N GLU A 52 13.94 9.85 5.12
CA GLU A 52 12.48 9.91 5.17
C GLU A 52 11.88 8.73 4.43
N PHE A 53 10.82 8.14 5.01
CA PHE A 53 10.05 7.07 4.40
C PHE A 53 8.55 7.39 4.48
N GLY A 54 7.89 7.31 3.32
CA GLY A 54 6.44 7.20 3.21
C GLY A 54 6.00 5.74 3.02
N ILE A 55 4.69 5.55 2.91
CA ILE A 55 4.08 4.27 2.56
C ILE A 55 3.65 4.35 1.09
N ALA A 56 4.03 3.37 0.27
CA ALA A 56 3.69 3.29 -1.14
C ALA A 56 2.19 3.02 -1.34
N LEU A 57 1.40 4.09 -1.33
CA LEU A 57 -0.03 4.13 -1.65
C LEU A 57 -0.24 5.09 -2.82
N ARG A 58 -1.37 4.96 -3.53
CA ARG A 58 -1.66 5.77 -4.73
C ARG A 58 -0.50 5.72 -5.72
N CYS A 59 -0.04 4.49 -5.98
CA CYS A 59 1.07 4.17 -6.85
C CYS A 59 0.69 3.02 -7.79
N ALA A 60 1.49 2.82 -8.83
CA ALA A 60 1.39 1.69 -9.72
C ALA A 60 2.79 1.13 -10.02
N GLU A 61 2.85 -0.17 -10.22
CA GLU A 61 4.00 -0.84 -10.82
C GLU A 61 3.86 -0.76 -12.34
N VAL A 62 4.92 -0.31 -13.02
CA VAL A 62 4.99 -0.22 -14.47
C VAL A 62 6.02 -1.23 -14.94
N ASP A 63 5.59 -2.18 -15.76
CA ASP A 63 6.46 -3.14 -16.42
C ASP A 63 6.62 -2.74 -17.89
N SER A 64 7.81 -2.25 -18.23
CA SER A 64 8.16 -1.83 -19.59
C SER A 64 8.39 -2.99 -20.56
N GLU A 65 8.69 -4.20 -20.07
CA GLU A 65 8.90 -5.37 -20.92
C GLU A 65 7.57 -5.92 -21.43
N THR A 66 6.56 -5.96 -20.55
CA THR A 66 5.20 -6.42 -20.91
C THR A 66 4.26 -5.29 -21.33
N ASN A 67 4.68 -4.03 -21.17
CA ASN A 67 3.87 -2.83 -21.35
C ASN A 67 2.57 -2.88 -20.51
N THR A 68 2.69 -3.32 -19.26
CA THR A 68 1.57 -3.42 -18.32
C THR A 68 1.74 -2.49 -17.14
N VAL A 69 0.62 -2.05 -16.57
CA VAL A 69 0.58 -1.25 -15.36
C VAL A 69 -0.33 -1.93 -14.35
N ARG A 70 0.17 -2.18 -13.14
CA ARG A 70 -0.58 -2.78 -12.04
C ARG A 70 -0.71 -1.77 -10.90
N ALA A 71 -1.95 -1.38 -10.59
CA ALA A 71 -2.26 -0.49 -9.49
C ALA A 71 -3.07 -1.22 -8.42
N PHE A 72 -2.91 -0.80 -7.17
CA PHE A 72 -3.65 -1.33 -6.04
C PHE A 72 -4.30 -0.21 -5.25
N ALA A 73 -5.44 -0.53 -4.65
CA ALA A 73 -6.05 0.27 -3.61
C ALA A 73 -6.68 -0.65 -2.57
N GLY A 74 -6.74 -0.17 -1.33
CA GLY A 74 -7.39 -0.86 -0.24
C GLY A 74 -7.99 0.13 0.74
N CYS A 75 -8.77 -0.41 1.66
CA CYS A 75 -9.48 0.30 2.71
C CYS A 75 -9.28 -0.43 4.05
N GLY A 76 -9.46 0.30 5.14
CA GLY A 76 -9.36 -0.26 6.49
C GLY A 76 -10.69 -0.88 6.88
N ILE A 77 -10.72 -2.18 7.13
CA ILE A 77 -11.95 -2.88 7.49
C ILE A 77 -12.10 -2.92 9.02
N VAL A 78 -13.23 -2.43 9.52
CA VAL A 78 -13.61 -2.46 10.93
C VAL A 78 -15.03 -3.03 11.09
N ALA A 79 -15.46 -3.28 12.33
CA ALA A 79 -16.77 -3.88 12.60
C ALA A 79 -17.96 -3.07 12.05
N GLY A 80 -17.81 -1.75 11.89
CA GLY A 80 -18.81 -0.86 11.31
C GLY A 80 -18.68 -0.66 9.79
N SER A 81 -17.78 -1.36 9.12
CA SER A 81 -17.58 -1.23 7.67
C SER A 81 -18.75 -1.80 6.89
N HIS A 82 -19.10 -1.13 5.79
CA HIS A 82 -20.13 -1.57 4.85
C HIS A 82 -19.49 -1.92 3.50
N PRO A 83 -19.60 -3.17 3.00
CA PRO A 83 -18.86 -3.63 1.83
C PRO A 83 -18.96 -2.70 0.61
N ASP A 84 -20.16 -2.19 0.32
CA ASP A 84 -20.39 -1.31 -0.83
C ASP A 84 -19.66 0.04 -0.70
N THR A 85 -19.62 0.60 0.52
CA THR A 85 -18.91 1.85 0.79
C THR A 85 -17.39 1.66 0.74
N GLU A 86 -16.90 0.53 1.26
CA GLU A 86 -15.48 0.19 1.26
C GLU A 86 -14.95 -0.05 -0.17
N LEU A 87 -15.76 -0.72 -1.01
CA LEU A 87 -15.44 -0.91 -2.43
C LEU A 87 -15.41 0.42 -3.18
N ALA A 88 -16.40 1.28 -2.95
CA ALA A 88 -16.44 2.62 -3.54
C ALA A 88 -15.23 3.46 -3.11
N GLU A 89 -14.82 3.38 -1.85
CA GLU A 89 -13.61 4.04 -1.34
C GLU A 89 -12.35 3.52 -2.05
N ALA A 90 -12.17 2.20 -2.14
CA ALA A 90 -11.03 1.61 -2.83
C ALA A 90 -10.97 2.02 -4.31
N ALA A 91 -12.12 2.04 -5.00
CA ALA A 91 -12.21 2.51 -6.38
C ALA A 91 -11.84 4.01 -6.52
N ALA A 92 -12.35 4.86 -5.62
CA ALA A 92 -12.01 6.29 -5.60
C ALA A 92 -10.51 6.52 -5.39
N LYS A 93 -9.84 5.67 -4.61
CA LYS A 93 -8.38 5.74 -4.37
C LYS A 93 -7.54 5.42 -5.61
N LEU A 94 -8.10 4.74 -6.62
CA LEU A 94 -7.42 4.47 -7.89
C LEU A 94 -7.51 5.62 -8.89
N VAL A 95 -8.47 6.55 -8.70
CA VAL A 95 -8.70 7.67 -9.62
C VAL A 95 -7.42 8.46 -9.94
N PRO A 96 -6.57 8.86 -8.99
CA PRO A 96 -5.36 9.61 -9.31
C PRO A 96 -4.39 8.87 -10.23
N ILE A 97 -4.31 7.54 -10.12
CA ILE A 97 -3.46 6.72 -10.98
C ILE A 97 -4.07 6.59 -12.37
N ARG A 98 -5.38 6.35 -12.46
CA ARG A 98 -6.07 6.31 -13.74
C ARG A 98 -5.92 7.64 -14.49
N ASP A 99 -6.19 8.74 -13.82
CA ASP A 99 -6.11 10.08 -14.42
C ASP A 99 -4.69 10.40 -14.89
N ALA A 100 -3.65 9.97 -14.15
CA ALA A 100 -2.25 10.12 -14.56
C ALA A 100 -1.87 9.28 -15.80
N LEU A 101 -2.56 8.17 -16.05
CA LEU A 101 -2.35 7.33 -17.24
C LEU A 101 -3.16 7.82 -18.45
N GLU A 102 -4.33 8.42 -18.21
CA GLU A 102 -5.22 8.95 -19.24
C GLU A 102 -4.82 10.36 -19.72
N ALA A 103 -4.07 11.11 -18.91
CA ALA A 103 -3.51 12.41 -19.27
C ALA A 103 -2.44 12.27 -20.36
N THR A 104 -2.89 12.07 -21.60
CA THR A 104 -2.09 12.12 -22.83
C THR A 104 -2.65 13.18 -23.77
#